data_AF-V4BC29-F1
#
_entry.id   AF-V4BC29-F1
#
_cell.length_a   1.000
_cell.length_b   1.000
_cell.length_c   1.000
_cell.angle_alpha   90.00
_cell.angle_beta   90.00
_cell.angle_gamma   90.00
#
_symmetry.space_group_name_H-M   'P 1'
#
loop_
_entity.id
_entity.type
_entity.pdbx_description
1 polymer ?
#
loop_
_entity_poly.entity_id
_entity_poly.type
_entity_poly.pdbx_seq_one_letter_code
_entity_poly.pdbx_strand_id
1 'polypeptide(L)'
;MYILQSAKADVEINITTEILPSINSNNIVLPWKLVRIDIQQLNVKVGHHFDFEEDGHERSYNQHVKSENKTQYNVYLVRETDQFVIPFGNVNAITVIALLRMGLIEQQIELCYKKFLHLPLYEDMATWNIVFRHGNLEYIDFDTKNTFYDKIVPSAAQIIAVLINYKRTLLDLDKCGEKAETSLGFNYISECVGSEFNGPCPDLAYQVPCGDHTCRSSYIDCLQALLAYNKHPEVKGKSLHQDKYSQWSFNKLGAIKRKNKLI
;
A
#
# COMPACT_ATOMS: atom_id res chain seq x y z
N MET A 1 -39.33 -13.23 23.42
CA MET A 1 -38.74 -12.17 24.27
C MET A 1 -37.25 -12.20 23.99
N TYR A 2 -36.78 -11.38 23.05
CA TYR A 2 -35.36 -11.35 22.68
C TYR A 2 -34.61 -10.55 23.75
N ILE A 3 -33.71 -11.22 24.46
CA ILE A 3 -32.76 -10.57 25.36
C ILE A 3 -31.74 -9.89 24.45
N LEU A 4 -31.86 -8.58 24.29
CA LEU A 4 -30.77 -7.75 23.77
C LEU A 4 -29.64 -7.82 24.80
N GLN A 5 -28.70 -8.72 24.55
CA GLN A 5 -27.45 -8.78 25.30
C GLN A 5 -26.69 -7.49 24.97
N SER A 6 -26.63 -6.56 25.92
CA SER A 6 -25.82 -5.34 25.74
C SER A 6 -24.38 -5.78 25.51
N ALA A 7 -23.82 -5.42 24.35
CA ALA A 7 -22.39 -5.55 24.12
C ALA A 7 -21.68 -4.81 25.27
N LYS A 8 -20.91 -5.56 26.09
CA LYS A 8 -19.92 -4.94 26.97
C LYS A 8 -18.93 -4.26 26.02
N ALA A 9 -19.03 -2.96 25.86
CA ALA A 9 -17.97 -2.22 25.22
C ALA A 9 -16.80 -2.18 26.22
N ASP A 10 -15.70 -2.88 25.91
CA ASP A 10 -14.39 -2.74 26.57
C ASP A 10 -13.76 -1.37 26.23
N VAL A 11 -14.56 -0.30 26.36
CA VAL A 11 -14.26 1.03 25.87
C VAL A 11 -14.33 1.97 27.06
N GLU A 12 -13.18 2.48 27.49
CA GLU A 12 -13.12 3.54 28.48
C GLU A 12 -13.41 4.86 27.76
N ILE A 13 -14.66 5.33 27.84
CA ILE A 13 -15.10 6.57 27.22
C ILE A 13 -15.69 7.54 28.24
N ASN A 14 -15.27 8.80 28.15
CA ASN A 14 -15.86 9.92 28.85
C ASN A 14 -16.39 10.92 27.81
N ILE A 15 -17.66 11.32 27.92
CA ILE A 15 -18.31 12.20 26.96
C ILE A 15 -19.00 13.38 27.66
N THR A 16 -19.13 14.49 26.95
CA THR A 16 -20.02 15.59 27.30
C THR A 16 -21.02 15.84 26.19
N THR A 17 -22.23 16.27 26.56
CA THR A 17 -23.29 16.54 25.59
C THR A 17 -23.82 17.96 25.76
N GLU A 18 -23.98 18.68 24.65
CA GLU A 18 -24.51 20.05 24.63
C GLU A 18 -25.58 20.16 23.53
N ILE A 19 -26.70 20.80 23.82
CA ILE A 19 -27.73 21.11 22.82
C ILE A 19 -27.44 22.51 22.29
N LEU A 20 -27.12 22.59 20.99
CA LEU A 20 -26.82 23.84 20.31
C LEU A 20 -28.04 24.31 19.50
N PRO A 21 -28.31 25.63 19.48
CA PRO A 21 -29.30 26.20 18.58
C PRO A 21 -28.85 25.99 17.13
N SER A 22 -29.77 25.56 16.27
CA SER A 22 -29.50 25.48 14.83
C SER A 22 -29.74 26.87 14.23
N ILE A 23 -28.70 27.45 13.65
CA ILE A 23 -28.74 28.81 13.12
C ILE A 23 -28.24 28.74 11.67
N ASN A 24 -29.01 29.28 10.72
CA ASN A 24 -28.56 29.38 9.33
C ASN A 24 -27.61 30.57 9.12
N SER A 25 -27.07 30.71 7.91
CA SER A 25 -26.17 31.82 7.54
C SER A 25 -26.77 33.22 7.71
N ASN A 26 -28.09 33.34 7.86
CA ASN A 26 -28.82 34.60 8.07
C ASN A 26 -29.24 34.80 9.54
N ASN A 27 -28.65 34.05 10.48
CA ASN A 27 -28.99 34.08 11.91
C ASN A 27 -30.44 33.66 12.26
N ILE A 28 -31.12 32.90 11.39
CA ILE A 28 -32.46 32.39 11.66
C ILE A 28 -32.36 31.05 12.39
N VAL A 29 -33.09 30.92 13.50
CA VAL A 29 -33.20 29.66 14.25
C VAL A 29 -34.02 28.65 13.45
N LEU A 30 -33.45 27.48 13.18
CA LEU A 30 -34.13 26.42 12.44
C LEU A 30 -34.94 25.53 13.41
N PRO A 31 -35.99 24.82 12.94
CA PRO A 31 -36.88 24.05 13.82
C PRO A 31 -36.26 22.79 14.42
N TRP A 32 -35.04 22.42 14.01
CA TRP A 32 -34.30 21.27 14.55
C TRP A 32 -33.28 21.73 15.60
N LYS A 33 -32.86 20.84 16.48
CA LYS A 33 -31.80 21.11 17.46
C LYS A 33 -30.55 20.34 17.07
N LEU A 34 -29.38 20.94 17.23
CA LEU A 34 -28.12 20.23 17.06
C LEU A 34 -27.73 19.64 18.41
N VAL A 35 -27.50 18.33 18.47
CA VAL A 35 -26.90 17.69 19.65
C VAL A 35 -25.43 17.52 19.37
N ARG A 36 -24.59 18.22 20.14
CA ARG A 36 -23.14 18.07 20.12
C ARG A 36 -22.76 17.05 21.18
N ILE A 37 -21.99 16.05 20.79
CA ILE A 37 -21.39 15.05 21.68
C ILE A 37 -19.88 15.18 21.53
N ASP A 38 -19.20 15.54 22.61
CA ASP A 38 -17.74 15.66 22.66
C ASP A 38 -17.16 14.47 23.43
N ILE A 39 -16.14 13.83 22.87
CA ILE A 39 -15.40 12.76 23.52
C ILE A 39 -14.26 13.39 24.33
N GLN A 40 -14.40 13.44 25.65
CA GLN A 40 -13.40 13.99 26.57
C GLN A 40 -12.20 13.06 26.72
N GLN A 41 -12.46 11.77 26.82
CA GLN A 41 -11.43 10.73 26.89
C GLN A 41 -11.94 9.47 26.21
N LEU A 42 -11.09 8.82 25.43
CA LEU A 42 -11.35 7.52 24.83
C LEU A 42 -10.07 6.70 24.84
N ASN A 43 -10.19 5.46 25.28
CA ASN A 43 -9.20 4.43 25.02
C ASN A 43 -9.91 3.22 24.42
N VAL A 44 -9.56 2.87 23.19
CA VAL A 44 -10.21 1.79 22.46
C VAL A 44 -9.23 1.10 21.53
N LYS A 45 -9.33 -0.22 21.42
CA LYS A 45 -8.59 -0.99 20.42
C LYS A 45 -9.29 -0.86 19.07
N VAL A 46 -8.54 -0.54 18.03
CA VAL A 46 -9.03 -0.35 16.66
C VAL A 46 -8.23 -1.19 15.68
N GLY A 47 -8.90 -1.63 14.62
CA GLY A 47 -8.24 -2.23 13.45
C GLY A 47 -7.49 -1.19 12.63
N HIS A 48 -6.68 -1.67 11.69
CA HIS A 48 -5.88 -0.82 10.81
C HIS A 48 -6.71 0.13 9.95
N HIS A 49 -7.83 -0.37 9.43
CA HIS A 49 -8.80 0.42 8.69
C HIS A 49 -10.13 0.50 9.44
N PHE A 50 -10.94 1.51 9.10
CA PHE A 50 -12.35 1.50 9.46
C PHE A 50 -13.00 0.31 8.76
N ASP A 51 -13.71 -0.55 9.48
CA ASP A 51 -14.27 -1.81 8.94
C ASP A 51 -13.21 -2.79 8.38
N PHE A 52 -12.12 -2.98 9.14
CA PHE A 52 -10.95 -3.75 8.73
C PHE A 52 -11.21 -5.19 8.26
N GLU A 53 -12.37 -5.77 8.62
CA GLU A 53 -12.79 -7.11 8.18
C GLU A 53 -12.95 -7.20 6.66
N GLU A 54 -13.31 -6.10 5.99
CA GLU A 54 -13.43 -6.05 4.53
C GLU A 54 -12.07 -5.97 3.81
N ASP A 55 -11.02 -5.48 4.50
CA ASP A 55 -9.75 -5.10 3.89
C ASP A 55 -8.61 -6.12 4.11
N GLY A 56 -8.84 -7.17 4.91
CA GLY A 56 -7.89 -8.28 5.09
C GLY A 56 -6.61 -7.93 5.87
N HIS A 57 -6.61 -6.83 6.62
CA HIS A 57 -5.46 -6.41 7.45
C HIS A 57 -5.66 -6.76 8.94
N GLU A 58 -4.77 -7.59 9.49
CA GLU A 58 -4.81 -7.99 10.92
C GLU A 58 -4.16 -6.99 11.89
N ARG A 59 -3.58 -5.90 11.36
CA ARG A 59 -2.89 -4.90 12.20
C ARG A 59 -3.90 -4.21 13.13
N SER A 60 -3.52 -4.07 14.40
CA SER A 60 -4.31 -3.37 15.42
C SER A 60 -3.52 -2.30 16.15
N TYR A 61 -4.27 -1.34 16.70
CA TYR A 61 -3.77 -0.16 17.39
C TYR A 61 -4.61 0.09 18.64
N ASN A 62 -4.00 0.71 19.65
CA ASN A 62 -4.75 1.36 20.72
C ASN A 62 -4.93 2.83 20.35
N GLN A 63 -6.18 3.24 20.14
CA GLN A 63 -6.55 4.61 19.88
C GLN A 63 -6.81 5.34 21.19
N HIS A 64 -6.14 6.48 21.33
CA HIS A 64 -6.31 7.38 22.45
C HIS A 64 -6.88 8.71 21.95
N VAL A 65 -7.91 9.19 22.65
CA VAL A 65 -8.43 10.56 22.53
C VAL A 65 -8.38 11.19 23.90
N LYS A 66 -7.84 12.40 23.98
CA LYS A 66 -7.90 13.21 25.18
C LYS A 66 -8.22 14.65 24.81
N SER A 67 -9.30 15.19 25.33
CA SER A 67 -9.63 16.60 25.22
C SER A 67 -8.82 17.40 26.24
N GLU A 68 -8.18 18.48 25.78
CA GLU A 68 -7.60 19.50 26.67
C GLU A 68 -8.62 20.60 26.97
N ASN A 69 -9.49 20.90 25.99
CA ASN A 69 -10.63 21.80 26.10
C ASN A 69 -11.65 21.53 24.96
N LYS A 70 -12.74 22.32 24.91
CA LYS A 70 -13.82 22.20 23.91
C LYS A 70 -13.36 22.27 22.43
N THR A 71 -12.14 22.69 22.16
CA THR A 71 -11.62 22.91 20.80
C THR A 71 -10.31 22.17 20.51
N GLN A 72 -9.65 21.62 21.52
CA GLN A 72 -8.36 20.97 21.40
C GLN A 72 -8.45 19.52 21.86
N TYR A 73 -8.09 18.62 20.95
CA TYR A 73 -8.08 17.19 21.14
C TYR A 73 -6.70 16.67 20.77
N ASN A 74 -6.12 15.87 21.66
CA ASN A 74 -4.94 15.11 21.37
C ASN A 74 -5.38 13.69 20.99
N VAL A 75 -5.24 13.35 19.72
CA VAL A 75 -5.53 12.02 19.19
C VAL A 75 -4.24 11.38 18.72
N TYR A 76 -4.01 10.15 19.15
CA TYR A 76 -2.85 9.36 18.74
C TYR A 76 -3.18 7.87 18.77
N LEU A 77 -2.43 7.12 17.96
CA LEU A 77 -2.45 5.66 17.97
C LEU A 77 -1.15 5.14 18.58
N VAL A 78 -1.23 4.02 19.29
CA VAL A 78 -0.07 3.21 19.66
C VAL A 78 -0.16 1.91 18.88
N ARG A 79 0.82 1.68 18.00
CA ARG A 79 0.90 0.47 17.18
C ARG A 79 1.30 -0.72 18.05
N GLU A 80 0.54 -1.82 18.01
CA GLU A 80 0.75 -2.94 18.93
C GLU A 80 2.10 -3.65 18.73
N THR A 81 2.56 -3.73 17.49
CA THR A 81 3.76 -4.52 17.13
C THR A 81 5.06 -3.95 17.67
N ASP A 82 5.19 -2.64 17.76
CA ASP A 82 6.45 -1.96 18.11
C ASP A 82 6.27 -0.78 19.07
N GLN A 83 5.05 -0.56 19.56
CA GLN A 83 4.69 0.53 20.48
C GLN A 83 4.95 1.92 19.89
N PHE A 84 5.09 2.03 18.57
CA PHE A 84 5.29 3.31 17.90
C PHE A 84 4.06 4.20 18.05
N VAL A 85 4.28 5.45 18.44
CA VAL A 85 3.22 6.45 18.62
C VAL A 85 3.04 7.22 17.33
N ILE A 86 1.82 7.18 16.79
CA ILE A 86 1.42 7.92 15.59
C ILE A 86 0.56 9.10 16.02
N PRO A 87 1.09 10.34 16.02
CA PRO A 87 0.35 11.50 16.46
C PRO A 87 -0.56 12.03 15.34
N PHE A 88 -1.88 12.00 15.56
CA PHE A 88 -2.87 12.65 14.68
C PHE A 88 -3.12 14.11 15.10
N GLY A 89 -2.85 14.46 16.37
CA GLY A 89 -3.02 15.81 16.89
C GLY A 89 -4.48 16.22 16.94
N ASN A 90 -4.78 17.46 16.51
CA ASN A 90 -6.16 17.98 16.48
C ASN A 90 -6.95 17.37 15.33
N VAL A 91 -8.06 16.71 15.66
CA VAL A 91 -8.98 16.12 14.67
C VAL A 91 -9.93 17.20 14.15
N ASN A 92 -9.53 17.84 13.05
CA ASN A 92 -10.36 18.77 12.28
C ASN A 92 -10.50 18.35 10.81
N ALA A 93 -10.40 17.05 10.53
CA ALA A 93 -10.53 16.48 9.19
C ALA A 93 -11.28 15.14 9.21
N ILE A 94 -11.82 14.74 8.06
CA ILE A 94 -12.54 13.47 7.86
C ILE A 94 -11.89 12.73 6.70
N THR A 95 -11.59 11.44 6.83
CA THR A 95 -11.02 10.66 5.72
C THR A 95 -12.00 10.56 4.54
N VAL A 96 -11.49 10.50 3.32
CA VAL A 96 -12.32 10.39 2.12
C VAL A 96 -13.13 9.10 2.14
N ILE A 97 -12.55 7.98 2.61
CA ILE A 97 -13.29 6.73 2.76
C ILE A 97 -14.50 6.88 3.70
N ALA A 98 -14.36 7.60 4.81
CA ALA A 98 -15.47 7.85 5.73
C ALA A 98 -16.55 8.71 5.08
N LEU A 99 -16.15 9.76 4.34
CA LEU A 99 -17.10 10.56 3.56
C LEU A 99 -17.88 9.70 2.57
N LEU A 100 -17.19 8.87 1.78
CA LEU A 100 -17.82 7.97 0.80
C LEU A 100 -18.81 7.01 1.46
N ARG A 101 -18.42 6.40 2.59
CA ARG A 101 -19.29 5.49 3.37
C ARG A 101 -20.49 6.19 4.02
N MET A 102 -20.41 7.50 4.28
CA MET A 102 -21.56 8.30 4.72
C MET A 102 -22.57 8.60 3.59
N GLY A 103 -22.30 8.18 2.35
CA GLY A 103 -23.23 8.32 1.23
C GLY A 103 -23.22 9.72 0.61
N LEU A 104 -22.04 10.17 0.18
CA LEU A 104 -21.93 11.41 -0.60
C LEU A 104 -22.83 11.37 -1.85
N ILE A 105 -23.49 12.49 -2.14
CA ILE A 105 -24.21 12.67 -3.42
C ILE A 105 -23.20 12.82 -4.57
N GLU A 106 -23.65 12.54 -5.80
CA GLU A 106 -22.79 12.54 -7.00
C GLU A 106 -21.96 13.81 -7.16
N GLN A 107 -22.56 14.99 -6.90
CA GLN A 107 -21.85 16.27 -7.01
C GLN A 107 -20.68 16.38 -6.01
N GLN A 108 -20.80 15.78 -4.83
CA GLN A 108 -19.75 15.78 -3.81
C GLN A 108 -18.64 14.79 -4.17
N ILE A 109 -18.99 13.63 -4.73
CA ILE A 109 -18.02 12.66 -5.26
C ILE A 109 -17.19 13.30 -6.37
N GLU A 110 -17.84 13.95 -7.33
CA GLU A 110 -17.18 14.68 -8.41
C GLU A 110 -16.24 15.79 -7.90
N LEU A 111 -16.66 16.52 -6.87
CA LEU A 111 -15.81 17.53 -6.23
C LEU A 111 -14.57 16.90 -5.57
N CYS A 112 -14.75 15.78 -4.87
CA CYS A 112 -13.65 15.03 -4.26
C CYS A 112 -12.69 14.51 -5.32
N TYR A 113 -13.21 13.93 -6.41
CA TYR A 113 -12.40 13.43 -7.52
C TYR A 113 -11.57 14.54 -8.16
N LYS A 114 -12.17 15.69 -8.47
CA LYS A 114 -11.43 16.85 -9.02
C LYS A 114 -10.30 17.29 -8.10
N LYS A 115 -10.55 17.35 -6.79
CA LYS A 115 -9.52 17.70 -5.80
C LYS A 115 -8.43 16.62 -5.69
N PHE A 116 -8.80 15.36 -5.78
CA PHE A 116 -7.89 14.23 -5.74
C PHE A 116 -6.88 14.28 -6.89
N LEU A 117 -7.33 14.62 -8.10
CA LEU A 117 -6.45 14.78 -9.28
C LEU A 117 -5.41 15.91 -9.14
N HIS A 118 -5.58 16.81 -8.17
CA HIS A 118 -4.62 17.87 -7.87
C HIS A 118 -3.62 17.52 -6.76
N LEU A 119 -3.77 16.35 -6.13
CA LEU A 119 -2.79 15.87 -5.16
C LEU A 119 -1.55 15.33 -5.89
N PRO A 120 -0.34 15.51 -5.32
CA PRO A 120 0.84 14.76 -5.74
C PRO A 120 0.61 13.25 -5.69
N LEU A 121 1.36 12.49 -6.48
CA LEU A 121 1.34 11.03 -6.42
C LEU A 121 2.20 10.53 -5.26
N TYR A 122 1.57 9.96 -4.23
CA TYR A 122 2.23 9.35 -3.07
C TYR A 122 2.31 7.82 -3.19
N GLU A 123 3.16 7.20 -2.37
CA GLU A 123 3.42 5.74 -2.41
C GLU A 123 2.19 4.91 -1.99
N ASP A 124 1.61 5.21 -0.83
CA ASP A 124 0.43 4.53 -0.30
C ASP A 124 -0.84 5.40 -0.51
N MET A 125 -1.06 5.82 -1.76
CA MET A 125 -2.17 6.68 -2.15
C MET A 125 -3.49 5.90 -2.12
N ALA A 126 -4.33 6.16 -1.12
CA ALA A 126 -5.64 5.53 -0.97
C ALA A 126 -6.64 6.44 -0.24
N THR A 127 -7.94 6.14 -0.35
CA THR A 127 -9.01 6.97 0.21
C THR A 127 -9.02 7.02 1.74
N TRP A 128 -8.37 6.07 2.41
CA TRP A 128 -8.13 6.08 3.86
C TRP A 128 -6.97 6.98 4.27
N ASN A 129 -5.97 7.19 3.40
CA ASN A 129 -4.81 8.05 3.64
C ASN A 129 -5.02 9.51 3.16
N ILE A 130 -6.23 9.84 2.70
CA ILE A 130 -6.60 11.19 2.25
C ILE A 130 -7.72 11.72 3.13
N VAL A 131 -7.59 12.96 3.60
CA VAL A 131 -8.60 13.63 4.41
C VAL A 131 -9.15 14.87 3.73
N PHE A 132 -10.42 15.16 3.99
CA PHE A 132 -11.05 16.44 3.71
C PHE A 132 -10.87 17.37 4.91
N ARG A 133 -10.17 18.48 4.71
CA ARG A 133 -9.90 19.50 5.72
C ARG A 133 -10.12 20.89 5.13
N HIS A 134 -10.97 21.69 5.79
CA HIS A 134 -11.26 23.08 5.39
C HIS A 134 -11.58 23.26 3.89
N GLY A 135 -12.30 22.32 3.27
CA GLY A 135 -12.64 22.42 1.85
C GLY A 135 -11.59 21.83 0.89
N ASN A 136 -10.47 21.32 1.37
CA ASN A 136 -9.40 20.74 0.56
C ASN A 136 -9.17 19.27 0.89
N LEU A 137 -8.51 18.56 -0.04
CA LEU A 137 -7.99 17.22 0.23
C LEU A 137 -6.52 17.31 0.60
N GLU A 138 -6.10 16.51 1.57
CA GLU A 138 -4.73 16.43 2.07
C GLU A 138 -4.34 14.96 2.26
N TYR A 139 -3.11 14.58 1.90
CA TYR A 139 -2.56 13.25 2.16
C TYR A 139 -1.92 13.21 3.56
N ILE A 140 -2.18 12.14 4.32
CA ILE A 140 -1.84 12.09 5.75
C ILE A 140 -1.05 10.87 6.20
N ASP A 141 -0.73 9.92 5.31
CA ASP A 141 0.05 8.75 5.70
C ASP A 141 1.39 9.19 6.30
N PHE A 142 1.62 8.83 7.57
CA PHE A 142 2.77 9.33 8.31
C PHE A 142 4.09 8.80 7.74
N ASP A 143 4.07 7.57 7.22
CA ASP A 143 5.25 6.87 6.74
C ASP A 143 5.74 7.46 5.41
N THR A 144 4.83 7.93 4.54
CA THR A 144 5.18 8.33 3.16
C THR A 144 4.79 9.75 2.75
N LYS A 145 4.12 10.55 3.59
CA LYS A 145 3.60 11.90 3.24
C LYS A 145 4.59 12.92 2.68
N ASN A 146 5.89 12.73 2.89
CA ASN A 146 6.93 13.66 2.43
C ASN A 146 7.58 13.24 1.12
N THR A 147 7.15 12.12 0.53
CA THR A 147 7.73 11.54 -0.68
C THR A 147 6.66 11.48 -1.76
N PHE A 148 6.90 12.14 -2.90
CA PHE A 148 5.98 12.15 -4.03
C PHE A 148 6.72 11.85 -5.34
N TYR A 149 5.98 11.24 -6.28
CA TYR A 149 6.53 10.54 -7.44
C TYR A 149 6.18 11.20 -8.78
N ASP A 150 5.61 12.41 -8.78
CA ASP A 150 5.12 13.10 -10.00
C ASP A 150 6.17 13.20 -11.10
N LYS A 151 7.44 13.40 -10.71
CA LYS A 151 8.56 13.52 -11.66
C LYS A 151 9.06 12.16 -12.17
N ILE A 152 8.83 11.10 -11.41
CA ILE A 152 9.34 9.75 -11.70
C ILE A 152 8.33 8.97 -12.54
N VAL A 153 7.03 9.22 -12.37
CA VAL A 153 5.95 8.52 -13.09
C VAL A 153 6.11 8.57 -14.63
N PRO A 154 6.47 9.70 -15.27
CA PRO A 154 6.75 9.69 -16.70
C PRO A 154 7.90 8.75 -17.10
N SER A 155 8.93 8.64 -16.26
CA SER A 155 10.05 7.72 -16.47
C SER A 155 9.66 6.26 -16.25
N ALA A 156 8.63 5.97 -15.45
CA ALA A 156 8.17 4.61 -15.20
C ALA A 156 7.78 3.90 -16.51
N ALA A 157 7.09 4.56 -17.44
CA ALA A 157 6.74 3.97 -18.73
C ALA A 157 7.98 3.61 -19.58
N GLN A 158 9.01 4.47 -19.57
CA GLN A 158 10.26 4.21 -20.26
C GLN A 158 11.03 3.05 -19.62
N ILE A 159 11.08 3.02 -18.29
CA ILE A 159 11.69 1.93 -17.53
C ILE A 159 10.96 0.63 -17.85
N ILE A 160 9.63 0.58 -17.76
CA ILE A 160 8.83 -0.60 -18.11
C ILE A 160 9.12 -1.05 -19.55
N ALA A 161 9.21 -0.14 -20.52
CA ALA A 161 9.55 -0.48 -21.90
C ALA A 161 10.98 -1.08 -22.02
N VAL A 162 11.97 -0.50 -21.34
CA VAL A 162 13.33 -1.06 -21.27
C VAL A 162 13.30 -2.47 -20.67
N LEU A 163 12.56 -2.66 -19.59
CA LEU A 163 12.43 -3.92 -18.88
C LEU A 163 11.77 -5.00 -19.75
N ILE A 164 10.70 -4.67 -20.50
CA ILE A 164 10.04 -5.56 -21.46
C ILE A 164 11.02 -6.01 -22.56
N ASN A 165 11.78 -5.07 -23.14
CA ASN A 165 12.76 -5.39 -24.20
C ASN A 165 13.93 -6.22 -23.68
N TYR A 166 14.36 -5.96 -22.45
CA TYR A 166 15.39 -6.74 -21.78
C TYR A 166 14.94 -8.19 -21.57
N LYS A 167 13.72 -8.40 -21.05
CA LYS A 167 13.11 -9.74 -20.96
C LYS A 167 13.08 -10.43 -22.32
N ARG A 168 12.65 -9.74 -23.38
CA ARG A 168 12.64 -10.32 -24.73
C ARG A 168 14.03 -10.79 -25.17
N THR A 169 15.05 -9.99 -24.89
CA THR A 169 16.44 -10.34 -25.24
C THR A 169 16.92 -11.57 -24.47
N LEU A 170 16.59 -11.69 -23.18
CA LEU A 170 16.89 -12.88 -22.40
C LEU A 170 16.18 -14.13 -22.93
N LEU A 171 14.93 -14.00 -23.37
CA LEU A 171 14.19 -15.09 -24.06
C LEU A 171 14.90 -15.50 -25.36
N ASP A 172 15.32 -14.53 -26.16
CA ASP A 172 16.06 -14.79 -27.41
C ASP A 172 17.43 -15.45 -27.17
N LEU A 173 18.03 -15.22 -26.00
CA LEU A 173 19.27 -15.86 -25.54
C LEU A 173 19.03 -17.22 -24.83
N ASP A 174 17.78 -17.69 -24.77
CA ASP A 174 17.34 -18.90 -24.07
C ASP A 174 17.58 -18.84 -22.55
N LYS A 175 17.83 -17.66 -21.97
CA LYS A 175 18.21 -17.47 -20.55
C LYS A 175 17.05 -17.22 -19.59
N CYS A 176 15.80 -17.39 -20.01
CA CYS A 176 14.64 -17.28 -19.13
C CYS A 176 14.09 -18.68 -18.76
N GLY A 177 13.88 -18.91 -17.46
CA GLY A 177 13.33 -20.16 -16.93
C GLY A 177 11.82 -20.09 -16.64
N GLU A 178 11.34 -20.88 -15.67
CA GLU A 178 9.98 -20.77 -15.14
C GLU A 178 9.78 -19.48 -14.32
N LYS A 179 8.52 -19.09 -14.11
CA LYS A 179 8.17 -17.82 -13.46
C LYS A 179 8.73 -17.72 -12.04
N ALA A 180 9.48 -16.66 -11.73
CA ALA A 180 9.61 -16.20 -10.35
C ALA A 180 8.48 -15.21 -10.05
N GLU A 181 7.99 -15.15 -8.81
CA GLU A 181 7.04 -14.14 -8.36
C GLU A 181 7.77 -13.09 -7.50
N THR A 182 7.41 -11.81 -7.65
CA THR A 182 7.74 -10.81 -6.64
C THR A 182 6.59 -10.67 -5.66
N SER A 183 6.90 -10.16 -4.46
CA SER A 183 5.89 -9.81 -3.46
C SER A 183 4.82 -8.84 -3.97
N LEU A 184 5.12 -8.06 -5.02
CA LEU A 184 4.19 -7.10 -5.64
C LEU A 184 3.55 -7.60 -6.95
N GLY A 185 3.80 -8.83 -7.39
CA GLY A 185 3.14 -9.42 -8.57
C GLY A 185 3.54 -8.81 -9.93
N PHE A 186 4.70 -8.15 -10.03
CA PHE A 186 5.16 -7.55 -11.28
C PHE A 186 5.71 -8.61 -12.26
N ASN A 187 4.89 -9.02 -13.22
CA ASN A 187 5.18 -10.10 -14.18
C ASN A 187 6.20 -9.75 -15.31
N TYR A 188 6.73 -8.54 -15.35
CA TYR A 188 7.42 -8.05 -16.55
C TYR A 188 8.85 -8.58 -16.74
N ILE A 189 9.58 -8.99 -15.70
CA ILE A 189 10.93 -9.62 -15.82
C ILE A 189 11.16 -10.80 -14.86
N SER A 190 10.34 -10.95 -13.82
CA SER A 190 10.47 -12.02 -12.82
C SER A 190 10.59 -13.42 -13.43
N GLU A 191 9.97 -13.62 -14.59
CA GLU A 191 10.02 -14.88 -15.34
C GLU A 191 11.43 -15.29 -15.82
N CYS A 192 12.38 -14.36 -15.91
CA CYS A 192 13.71 -14.64 -16.44
C CYS A 192 14.78 -14.90 -15.39
N VAL A 193 14.47 -14.75 -14.09
CA VAL A 193 15.42 -15.04 -13.01
C VAL A 193 15.21 -16.41 -12.35
N GLY A 194 14.16 -17.16 -12.74
CA GLY A 194 13.92 -18.57 -12.42
C GLY A 194 14.51 -18.98 -11.07
N SER A 195 13.85 -18.58 -9.98
CA SER A 195 14.31 -18.84 -8.62
C SER A 195 13.44 -19.91 -7.98
N GLU A 196 14.04 -20.98 -7.43
CA GLU A 196 13.32 -21.89 -6.51
C GLU A 196 13.03 -21.21 -5.16
N PHE A 197 13.75 -20.12 -4.85
CA PHE A 197 13.50 -19.28 -3.70
C PHE A 197 12.42 -18.24 -4.06
N ASN A 198 11.26 -18.33 -3.39
CA ASN A 198 10.13 -17.42 -3.60
C ASN A 198 10.08 -16.25 -2.59
N GLY A 199 11.13 -16.07 -1.78
CA GLY A 199 11.15 -15.08 -0.71
C GLY A 199 10.75 -15.65 0.66
N PRO A 200 10.29 -14.81 1.61
CA PRO A 200 9.91 -13.40 1.42
C PRO A 200 11.11 -12.46 1.31
N CYS A 201 10.98 -11.45 0.45
CA CYS A 201 11.88 -10.29 0.40
C CYS A 201 11.12 -9.06 0.92
N PRO A 202 11.20 -8.79 2.24
CA PRO A 202 10.34 -7.81 2.91
C PRO A 202 10.75 -6.36 2.65
N ASP A 203 11.99 -6.11 2.23
CA ASP A 203 12.50 -4.77 1.94
C ASP A 203 12.09 -4.35 0.53
N LEU A 204 11.39 -3.21 0.41
CA LEU A 204 10.95 -2.67 -0.87
C LEU A 204 12.12 -2.26 -1.78
N ALA A 205 13.29 -1.97 -1.21
CA ALA A 205 14.51 -1.72 -1.97
C ALA A 205 15.15 -3.00 -2.53
N TYR A 206 14.76 -4.18 -2.04
CA TYR A 206 15.35 -5.48 -2.38
C TYR A 206 14.29 -6.57 -2.62
N GLN A 207 13.30 -6.30 -3.47
CA GLN A 207 12.14 -7.19 -3.66
C GLN A 207 12.36 -8.41 -4.55
N VAL A 208 13.53 -8.58 -5.14
CA VAL A 208 13.76 -9.67 -6.11
C VAL A 208 14.38 -10.87 -5.41
N PRO A 209 13.62 -11.96 -5.18
CA PRO A 209 14.21 -13.20 -4.70
C PRO A 209 15.07 -13.82 -5.81
N CYS A 210 16.32 -14.15 -5.49
CA CYS A 210 17.29 -14.65 -6.44
C CYS A 210 17.62 -16.13 -6.19
N GLY A 211 17.96 -16.87 -7.25
CA GLY A 211 18.29 -18.30 -7.16
C GLY A 211 19.55 -18.63 -6.35
N ASP A 212 20.28 -17.63 -5.87
CA ASP A 212 21.37 -17.76 -4.90
C ASP A 212 20.91 -17.66 -3.43
N HIS A 213 19.59 -17.69 -3.18
CA HIS A 213 18.93 -17.53 -1.88
C HIS A 213 19.12 -16.15 -1.22
N THR A 214 19.35 -15.11 -2.02
CA THR A 214 19.41 -13.72 -1.53
C THR A 214 18.32 -12.85 -2.12
N CYS A 215 18.00 -11.75 -1.44
CA CYS A 215 17.11 -10.70 -1.93
C CYS A 215 17.95 -9.60 -2.61
N ARG A 216 17.56 -9.22 -3.82
CA ARG A 216 18.29 -8.28 -4.68
C ARG A 216 17.43 -7.09 -5.03
N SER A 217 18.08 -5.96 -5.34
CA SER A 217 17.40 -4.72 -5.70
C SER A 217 16.79 -4.76 -7.10
N SER A 218 17.31 -5.63 -7.97
CA SER A 218 16.80 -5.80 -9.33
C SER A 218 17.10 -7.18 -9.89
N TYR A 219 16.36 -7.56 -10.94
CA TYR A 219 16.63 -8.78 -11.71
C TYR A 219 17.99 -8.77 -12.39
N ILE A 220 18.49 -7.60 -12.80
CA ILE A 220 19.82 -7.46 -13.41
C ILE A 220 20.90 -7.82 -12.38
N ASP A 221 20.77 -7.30 -11.16
CA ASP A 221 21.67 -7.61 -10.05
C ASP A 221 21.67 -9.13 -9.74
N CYS A 222 20.48 -9.75 -9.71
CA CYS A 222 20.36 -11.19 -9.57
C CYS A 222 21.05 -11.97 -10.72
N LEU A 223 20.81 -11.61 -11.99
CA LEU A 223 21.45 -12.28 -13.13
C LEU A 223 22.97 -12.11 -13.12
N GLN A 224 23.47 -10.93 -12.73
CA GLN A 224 24.90 -10.69 -12.55
C GLN A 224 25.48 -11.55 -11.43
N ALA A 225 24.79 -11.66 -10.30
CA ALA A 225 25.18 -12.52 -9.18
C ALA A 225 25.21 -14.01 -9.60
N LEU A 226 24.19 -14.49 -10.30
CA LEU A 226 24.14 -15.87 -10.81
C LEU A 226 25.24 -16.15 -11.85
N LEU A 227 25.55 -15.18 -12.73
CA LEU A 227 26.66 -15.29 -13.67
C LEU A 227 28.02 -15.35 -12.95
N ALA A 228 28.21 -14.57 -11.89
CA ALA A 228 29.41 -14.59 -11.08
C ALA A 228 29.53 -15.91 -10.29
N TYR A 229 28.43 -16.38 -9.72
CA TYR A 229 28.33 -17.65 -9.00
C TYR A 229 28.71 -18.84 -9.90
N ASN A 230 28.22 -18.85 -11.14
CA ASN A 230 28.53 -19.91 -12.11
C ASN A 230 29.99 -19.91 -12.60
N LYS A 231 30.74 -18.81 -12.44
CA LYS A 231 32.17 -18.71 -12.81
C LYS A 231 33.12 -19.26 -11.73
N HIS A 232 32.65 -19.49 -10.50
CA HIS A 232 33.46 -19.98 -9.38
C HIS A 232 32.85 -21.24 -8.74
N PRO A 233 33.04 -22.43 -9.32
CA PRO A 233 32.43 -23.68 -8.84
C PRO A 233 33.02 -24.22 -7.52
N GLU A 234 34.04 -23.58 -6.95
CA GLU A 234 34.77 -24.09 -5.77
C GLU A 234 34.09 -23.79 -4.42
N VAL A 235 33.01 -23.01 -4.38
CA VAL A 235 32.16 -22.87 -3.19
C VAL A 235 30.95 -23.81 -3.26
N LYS A 236 31.18 -25.06 -3.66
CA LYS A 236 30.18 -26.14 -3.49
C LYS A 236 30.24 -26.66 -2.05
N GLY A 237 29.79 -25.82 -1.13
CA GLY A 237 29.75 -26.11 0.30
C GLY A 237 28.35 -25.92 0.87
N LYS A 238 27.51 -26.97 0.74
CA LYS A 238 26.24 -27.22 1.46
C LYS A 238 25.03 -26.33 1.13
N SER A 239 24.31 -26.69 0.06
CA SER A 239 22.84 -26.77 0.09
C SER A 239 22.38 -27.86 -0.89
N LEU A 240 21.49 -28.73 -0.42
CA LEU A 240 20.97 -29.90 -1.13
C LEU A 240 19.96 -29.46 -2.20
N HIS A 241 20.34 -29.55 -3.46
CA HIS A 241 19.56 -30.11 -4.59
C HIS A 241 20.29 -29.77 -5.90
N GLN A 242 21.38 -30.50 -6.15
CA GLN A 242 21.83 -30.73 -7.52
C GLN A 242 20.85 -31.73 -8.12
N ASP A 243 20.01 -31.28 -9.04
CA ASP A 243 19.64 -32.01 -10.27
C ASP A 243 18.55 -31.22 -11.02
N LYS A 244 18.98 -30.36 -11.96
CA LYS A 244 18.22 -29.99 -13.19
C LYS A 244 18.92 -29.01 -14.14
N TYR A 245 20.04 -28.41 -13.76
CA TYR A 245 20.75 -27.43 -14.62
C TYR A 245 21.84 -28.03 -15.55
N SER A 246 21.93 -29.36 -15.71
CA SER A 246 22.97 -30.01 -16.52
C SER A 246 22.53 -30.48 -17.91
N GLN A 247 21.47 -29.93 -18.49
CA GLN A 247 21.09 -30.20 -19.89
C GLN A 247 20.91 -28.93 -20.71
N TRP A 248 21.95 -28.10 -20.78
CA TRP A 248 22.15 -27.20 -21.92
C TRP A 248 23.03 -27.90 -22.96
N SER A 249 22.47 -28.93 -23.60
CA SER A 249 23.10 -29.52 -24.78
C SER A 249 22.87 -28.59 -25.98
N PHE A 250 23.93 -27.95 -26.45
CA PHE A 250 24.01 -27.32 -27.77
C PHE A 250 23.62 -28.34 -28.84
N ASN A 251 22.36 -28.39 -29.27
CA ASN A 251 21.93 -29.07 -30.48
C ASN A 251 20.50 -28.66 -30.89
N LYS A 252 20.38 -27.64 -31.73
CA LYS A 252 19.62 -27.68 -32.99
C LYS A 252 19.65 -26.31 -33.69
N LEU A 253 20.49 -26.23 -34.72
CA LEU A 253 20.26 -25.34 -35.85
C LEU A 253 18.90 -25.69 -36.47
N GLY A 254 17.89 -24.86 -36.17
CA GLY A 254 16.57 -24.90 -36.80
C GLY A 254 16.37 -23.61 -37.60
N ALA A 255 16.49 -23.71 -38.92
CA ALA A 255 16.34 -22.60 -39.85
C ALA A 255 14.98 -21.90 -39.72
N ILE A 256 14.98 -20.60 -39.39
CA ILE A 256 13.81 -19.74 -39.53
C ILE A 256 13.72 -19.29 -40.99
N LYS A 257 12.81 -19.89 -41.76
CA LYS A 257 12.36 -19.35 -43.03
C LYS A 257 11.61 -18.04 -42.78
N ARG A 258 12.22 -16.91 -43.14
CA ARG A 258 11.53 -15.63 -43.34
C ARG A 258 10.43 -15.82 -44.40
N LYS A 259 9.17 -15.60 -44.04
CA LYS A 259 8.13 -15.20 -45.00
C LYS A 259 7.86 -13.72 -44.82
N ASN A 260 8.48 -12.94 -45.69
CA ASN A 260 7.98 -11.62 -46.05
C ASN A 260 6.61 -11.78 -46.72
N LYS A 261 5.63 -10.99 -46.30
CA LYS A 261 4.62 -10.48 -47.23
C LYS A 261 4.22 -9.08 -46.79
N LEU A 262 4.75 -8.11 -47.54
CA LEU A 262 4.15 -6.80 -47.77
C LEU A 262 2.79 -7.03 -48.45
N ILE A 263 1.70 -6.51 -47.89
CA ILE A 263 0.94 -5.30 -48.26
C ILE A 263 -0.09 -5.13 -47.14
#